data_AF-A0A256L9W6-F1
#
_entry.id   AF-A0A256L9W6-F1
#
_cell.length_a   1.000
_cell.length_b   1.000
_cell.length_c   1.000
_cell.angle_alpha   90.00
_cell.angle_beta   90.00
_cell.angle_gamma   90.00
#
_symmetry.space_group_name_H-M   'P 1'
#
loop_
_entity.id
_entity.type
_entity.pdbx_description
1 polymer ?
#
loop_
_entity_poly.entity_id
_entity_poly.type
_entity_poly.pdbx_seq_one_letter_code
_entity_poly.pdbx_strand_id
1 'polypeptide(L)'
;MNVYLIQSTDCLIDQAIQNAIVVAENRRTAIKKFSKELRRNPDCHQSYRSTGFSCKKININKPKMLIQYGGDTWQFDEVEYEQE
;
A
#
# COMPACT_ATOMS: atom_id res chain seq x y z
N MET A 1 -4.80 0.20 17.75
CA MET A 1 -4.96 0.55 16.32
C MET A 1 -4.70 -0.69 15.48
N ASN A 2 -5.39 -0.88 14.36
CA ASN A 2 -5.15 -2.00 13.45
C ASN A 2 -4.25 -1.57 12.29
N VAL A 3 -3.47 -2.52 11.77
CA VAL A 3 -2.56 -2.31 10.63
C VAL A 3 -2.97 -3.25 9.51
N TYR A 4 -3.07 -2.72 8.30
CA TYR A 4 -3.50 -3.45 7.12
C TYR A 4 -2.44 -3.36 6.01
N LEU A 5 -2.05 -4.50 5.44
CA LEU A 5 -1.28 -4.55 4.20
C LEU A 5 -2.24 -4.63 3.02
N ILE A 6 -2.10 -3.70 2.09
CA ILE A 6 -2.74 -3.70 0.79
C ILE A 6 -1.67 -4.04 -0.24
N GLN A 7 -1.90 -5.03 -1.09
CA GLN A 7 -0.90 -5.55 -2.01
C GLN A 7 -1.52 -5.77 -3.39
N SER A 8 -0.86 -5.25 -4.42
CA SER A 8 -1.20 -5.51 -5.82
C SER A 8 -1.18 -7.02 -6.08
N THR A 9 -2.17 -7.50 -6.82
CA THR A 9 -2.22 -8.89 -7.31
C THR A 9 -1.64 -9.03 -8.71
N ASP A 10 -1.35 -7.91 -9.36
CA ASP A 10 -0.78 -7.87 -10.71
C ASP A 10 0.75 -7.94 -10.65
N CYS A 11 1.39 -8.30 -11.77
CA CYS A 11 2.85 -8.32 -11.89
C CYS A 11 3.47 -6.92 -11.71
N LEU A 12 4.81 -6.87 -11.61
CA LEU A 12 5.56 -5.62 -11.53
C LEU A 12 5.29 -4.79 -12.79
N ILE A 13 4.40 -3.80 -12.64
CA ILE A 13 4.15 -2.76 -13.63
C ILE A 13 5.02 -1.58 -13.21
N ASP A 14 5.82 -1.07 -14.13
CA ASP A 14 6.63 0.12 -13.87
C ASP A 14 5.73 1.27 -13.39
N GLN A 15 6.17 1.96 -12.33
CA GLN A 15 5.44 3.06 -11.66
C GLN A 15 4.18 2.65 -10.87
N ALA A 16 3.87 1.34 -10.77
CA ALA A 16 2.76 0.85 -9.95
C ALA A 16 3.17 0.65 -8.48
N ILE A 17 2.27 1.03 -7.57
CA ILE A 17 2.39 0.75 -6.15
C ILE A 17 2.06 -0.73 -5.91
N GLN A 18 3.08 -1.48 -5.48
CA GLN A 18 2.96 -2.92 -5.30
C GLN A 18 2.44 -3.29 -3.91
N ASN A 19 2.81 -2.53 -2.88
CA ASN A 19 2.46 -2.80 -1.48
C ASN A 19 2.20 -1.50 -0.72
N ALA A 20 1.27 -1.51 0.24
CA ALA A 20 1.01 -0.36 1.11
C ALA A 20 0.57 -0.81 2.51
N ILE A 21 1.17 -0.23 3.55
CA ILE A 21 0.72 -0.42 4.93
C ILE A 21 -0.15 0.76 5.36
N VAL A 22 -1.36 0.46 5.80
CA VAL A 22 -2.35 1.45 6.22
C VAL A 22 -2.76 1.21 7.67
N VAL A 23 -2.57 2.22 8.51
CA VAL A 23 -3.09 2.24 9.88
C VAL A 23 -4.54 2.74 9.85
N ALA A 24 -5.47 1.89 10.28
CA ALA A 24 -6.90 2.20 10.27
C ALA A 24 -7.64 1.41 11.35
N GLU A 25 -8.84 1.85 11.72
CA GLU A 25 -9.66 1.14 12.70
C GLU A 25 -10.20 -0.18 12.13
N ASN A 26 -10.47 -0.23 10.82
CA ASN A 26 -11.03 -1.39 10.16
C ASN A 26 -10.60 -1.47 8.68
N ARG A 27 -10.87 -2.62 8.05
CA ARG A 27 -10.54 -2.90 6.63
C ARG A 27 -11.14 -1.89 5.66
N ARG A 28 -12.40 -1.49 5.88
CA ARG A 28 -13.11 -0.54 5.00
C ARG A 28 -12.45 0.84 5.03
N THR A 29 -12.06 1.31 6.21
CA THR A 29 -11.33 2.57 6.38
C THR A 29 -9.94 2.49 5.73
N ALA A 30 -9.23 1.37 5.88
CA ALA A 30 -7.92 1.18 5.24
C ALA A 30 -8.02 1.29 3.70
N ILE A 31 -8.97 0.59 3.08
CA ILE A 31 -9.22 0.65 1.63
C ILE A 31 -9.58 2.08 1.19
N LYS A 32 -10.44 2.78 1.95
CA LYS A 32 -10.84 4.15 1.63
C LYS A 32 -9.64 5.11 1.64
N LYS A 33 -8.75 4.98 2.64
CA LYS A 33 -7.51 5.78 2.72
C LYS A 33 -6.61 5.48 1.52
N PHE A 34 -6.32 4.22 1.24
CA PHE A 34 -5.47 3.84 0.10
C PHE A 34 -6.05 4.30 -1.25
N SER A 35 -7.37 4.13 -1.46
CA SER A 35 -8.06 4.58 -2.69
C SER A 35 -7.99 6.10 -2.89
N LYS A 36 -7.88 6.87 -1.81
CA LYS A 36 -7.75 8.33 -1.85
C LYS A 36 -6.31 8.74 -2.20
N GLU A 37 -5.33 8.04 -1.65
CA GLU A 37 -3.91 8.28 -1.97
C GLU A 37 -3.57 7.95 -3.41
N LEU A 38 -4.06 6.83 -3.95
CA LEU A 38 -3.90 6.49 -5.37
C LEU A 38 -4.37 7.60 -6.31
N ARG A 39 -5.51 8.24 -6.01
CA ARG A 39 -6.05 9.35 -6.83
C ARG A 39 -5.23 10.64 -6.73
N ARG A 40 -4.42 10.78 -5.68
CA ARG A 40 -3.65 11.99 -5.39
C ARG A 40 -2.21 11.89 -5.87
N ASN A 41 -1.74 10.70 -6.24
CA ASN A 41 -0.41 10.50 -6.76
C ASN A 41 -0.38 10.81 -8.27
N PRO A 42 0.21 11.94 -8.71
CA PRO A 42 0.26 12.30 -10.12
C PRO A 42 1.12 11.34 -10.95
N ASP A 43 2.09 10.68 -10.31
CA ASP A 43 3.02 9.76 -10.96
C ASP A 43 2.51 8.31 -11.01
N CYS A 44 1.35 8.05 -10.39
CA CYS A 44 0.72 6.72 -10.38
C CYS A 44 -0.71 6.78 -10.91
N HIS A 45 -0.93 6.27 -12.12
CA HIS A 45 -2.24 6.23 -12.77
C HIS A 45 -3.18 5.13 -12.21
N GLN A 46 -2.80 4.48 -11.10
CA GLN A 46 -3.59 3.39 -10.55
C GLN A 46 -4.83 3.88 -9.81
N SER A 47 -5.87 3.07 -9.84
CA SER A 47 -7.07 3.23 -9.01
C SER A 47 -7.29 1.93 -8.26
N TYR A 48 -7.76 2.03 -7.01
CA TYR A 48 -8.06 0.82 -6.25
C TYR A 48 -9.20 0.04 -6.93
N ARG A 49 -8.90 -1.19 -7.34
CA ARG A 49 -9.88 -2.18 -7.78
C ARG A 49 -9.74 -3.40 -6.89
N SER A 50 -10.84 -3.90 -6.35
CA SER A 50 -10.83 -5.06 -5.44
C SER A 50 -10.25 -6.33 -6.08
N THR A 51 -10.26 -6.41 -7.41
CA THR A 51 -9.65 -7.51 -8.18
C THR A 51 -8.16 -7.33 -8.40
N GLY A 52 -7.63 -6.10 -8.33
CA GLY A 52 -6.21 -5.78 -8.54
C GLY A 52 -5.43 -5.63 -7.22
N PHE A 53 -6.11 -5.66 -6.07
CA PHE A 53 -5.48 -5.49 -4.76
C PHE A 53 -6.10 -6.38 -3.69
N SER A 54 -5.24 -7.10 -2.96
CA SER A 54 -5.58 -7.78 -1.72
C SER A 54 -5.45 -6.85 -0.51
N CYS A 55 -6.21 -7.08 0.56
CA CYS A 55 -6.10 -6.32 1.82
C CYS A 55 -6.20 -7.27 3.01
N LYS A 56 -5.12 -7.38 3.79
CA LYS A 56 -5.03 -8.26 4.97
C LYS A 56 -4.65 -7.48 6.22
N LYS A 57 -5.24 -7.84 7.36
CA LYS A 57 -4.78 -7.33 8.66
C LYS A 57 -3.44 -7.99 9.00
N ILE A 58 -2.45 -7.21 9.41
CA ILE A 58 -1.12 -7.71 9.78
C ILE A 58 -0.76 -7.31 11.20
N ASN A 59 0.16 -8.06 11.79
CA ASN A 59 0.85 -7.68 13.03
C ASN A 59 2.26 -7.20 12.67
N ILE A 60 2.60 -5.98 13.07
CA ILE A 60 3.88 -5.32 12.77
C ILE A 60 5.03 -5.74 13.69
N ASN A 61 4.81 -6.68 14.60
CA ASN A 61 5.88 -7.25 15.45
C ASN A 61 6.90 -8.12 14.68
N LYS A 62 6.91 -8.09 13.34
CA LYS A 62 7.90 -8.79 12.51
C LYS A 62 9.08 -7.85 12.20
N PRO A 63 10.33 -8.28 12.42
CA PRO A 63 11.49 -7.38 12.39
C PRO A 63 11.90 -6.89 10.99
N LYS A 64 11.37 -7.44 9.90
CA LYS A 64 11.70 -7.02 8.53
C LYS A 64 10.48 -7.11 7.62
N MET A 65 10.04 -5.97 7.07
CA MET A 65 9.05 -5.89 6.00
C MET A 65 9.46 -4.76 5.04
N LEU A 66 9.42 -5.04 3.74
CA LEU A 66 9.61 -4.06 2.67
C LEU A 66 8.29 -3.29 2.52
N ILE A 67 8.29 -1.96 2.68
CA ILE A 67 7.06 -1.17 2.82
C ILE A 67 7.16 0.11 1.98
N GLN A 68 6.29 0.26 0.98
CA GLN A 68 5.97 1.55 0.39
C GLN A 68 4.81 2.14 1.21
N TYR A 69 4.99 3.34 1.76
CA TYR A 69 4.09 3.90 2.77
C TYR A 69 3.00 4.75 2.10
N GLY A 70 1.72 4.48 2.43
CA GLY A 70 0.58 5.19 1.86
C GLY A 70 -0.54 5.34 2.89
N GLY A 71 -0.65 6.53 3.46
CA GLY A 71 -1.71 7.00 4.35
C GLY A 71 -2.01 8.47 4.05
N ASP A 72 -2.65 9.24 4.94
CA ASP A 72 -3.24 10.57 4.64
C ASP A 72 -2.29 11.71 4.19
N THR A 73 -1.08 11.45 3.63
CA THR A 73 -0.54 12.03 2.37
C THR A 73 0.94 11.73 2.08
N TRP A 74 1.69 10.94 2.85
CA TRP A 74 3.15 10.92 2.69
C TRP A 74 3.62 9.90 1.63
N GLN A 75 3.69 10.47 0.42
CA GLN A 75 3.94 9.96 -0.93
C GLN A 75 4.79 8.69 -1.01
N PHE A 76 4.42 7.89 -2.01
CA PHE A 76 4.90 6.54 -2.30
C PHE A 76 6.36 6.53 -2.78
N ASP A 77 7.31 7.03 -2.00
CA ASP A 77 8.71 7.06 -2.41
C ASP A 77 9.37 5.68 -2.37
N GLU A 78 10.30 5.54 -3.31
CA GLU A 78 11.04 4.36 -3.71
C GLU A 78 11.85 3.75 -2.55
N VAL A 79 11.86 2.41 -2.46
CA VAL A 79 12.79 1.70 -1.58
C VAL A 79 13.77 0.95 -2.46
N GLU A 80 15.04 1.35 -2.38
CA GLU A 80 16.11 0.67 -3.08
C GLU A 80 16.28 -0.77 -2.59
N TYR A 81 16.61 -1.62 -3.55
CA TYR A 81 16.96 -3.01 -3.39
C TYR A 81 18.27 -3.10 -2.58
N GLU A 82 18.23 -3.62 -1.36
CA GLU A 82 19.43 -4.23 -0.76
C GLU A 82 19.25 -5.75 -0.76
N GLN A 83 19.85 -6.38 -1.78
CA GLN A 83 20.36 -7.73 -1.63
C GLN A 83 21.70 -7.64 -0.89
N GLU A 84 21.72 -8.14 0.34
CA GLU A 84 22.70 -9.13 0.84
C GLU A 84 22.26 -9.69 2.21
#